data_AF-A0A973D7R7-F1
#
_entry.id   AF-A0A973D7R7-F1
#
_cell.length_a   1.000
_cell.length_b   1.000
_cell.length_c   1.000
_cell.angle_alpha   90.00
_cell.angle_beta   90.00
_cell.angle_gamma   90.00
#
_symmetry.space_group_name_H-M   'P 1'
#
loop_
_entity.id
_entity.type
_entity.pdbx_description
1 polymer ?
#
loop_
_entity_poly.entity_id
_entity_poly.type
_entity_poly.pdbx_seq_one_letter_code
_entity_poly.pdbx_strand_id
1 'polypeptide(L)'
;MNVFVELNSLLESGTHTDYPKKAIENAKQVKEWKDKYGDEVTAMTPTGWARTNQLSKGEAISTETVQRMANFIRHKKNSKISPEYKDTPWKDNGHVSWLGWGGTEGIQWAIDKIKQIKKDAE
;
A
#
# COMPACT_ATOMS: atom_id res chain seq x y z
N MET A 1 21.56 -24.68 -0.90
CA MET A 1 20.40 -24.14 -1.63
C MET A 1 20.82 -22.80 -2.24
N ASN A 2 20.29 -22.40 -3.40
CA ASN A 2 20.63 -21.11 -4.01
C ASN A 2 19.76 -20.02 -3.39
N VAL A 3 20.37 -18.98 -2.78
CA VAL A 3 19.69 -17.83 -2.16
C VAL A 3 18.64 -17.21 -3.10
N PHE A 4 18.91 -17.17 -4.41
CA PHE A 4 17.96 -16.66 -5.40
C PHE A 4 16.69 -17.52 -5.51
N VAL A 5 16.84 -18.84 -5.42
CA VAL A 5 15.71 -19.79 -5.46
C VAL A 5 14.88 -19.69 -4.18
N GLU A 6 15.54 -19.50 -3.04
CA GLU A 6 14.89 -19.39 -1.73
C GLU A 6 14.09 -18.09 -1.60
N LEU A 7 14.66 -16.95 -2.01
CA LEU A 7 13.94 -15.68 -2.06
C LEU A 7 12.71 -15.75 -2.97
N ASN A 8 12.82 -16.33 -4.17
CA ASN A 8 11.68 -16.49 -5.07
C ASN A 8 10.58 -17.37 -4.43
N SER A 9 10.97 -18.46 -3.77
CA SER A 9 10.02 -19.33 -3.07
C SER A 9 9.27 -18.60 -1.94
N LEU A 10 9.95 -17.74 -1.18
CA LEU A 10 9.34 -16.92 -0.12
C LEU A 10 8.44 -15.81 -0.68
N LEU A 11 8.79 -15.25 -1.84
CA LEU A 11 7.94 -14.30 -2.55
C LEU A 11 6.62 -14.93 -3.00
N GLU A 12 6.66 -16.19 -3.44
CA GLU A 12 5.50 -16.93 -3.95
C GLU A 12 4.59 -17.48 -2.84
N SER A 13 5.16 -17.89 -1.69
CA SER A 13 4.41 -18.60 -0.63
C SER A 13 3.99 -17.75 0.58
N GLY A 14 4.66 -16.63 0.84
CA GLY A 14 4.41 -15.84 2.06
C GLY A 14 3.12 -15.01 2.02
N THR A 15 2.39 -14.98 3.14
CA THR A 15 1.22 -14.10 3.35
C THR A 15 1.35 -13.34 4.67
N HIS A 16 0.83 -12.11 4.71
CA HIS A 16 1.05 -11.16 5.81
C HIS A 16 -0.26 -10.47 6.20
N THR A 17 -0.52 -10.37 7.51
CA THR A 17 -1.66 -9.63 8.09
C THR A 17 -1.21 -8.66 9.18
N ASP A 18 0.09 -8.63 9.49
CA ASP A 18 0.73 -7.86 10.55
C ASP A 18 1.10 -6.43 10.12
N TYR A 19 0.49 -5.93 9.04
CA TYR A 19 0.68 -4.54 8.63
C TYR A 19 0.02 -3.57 9.62
N PRO A 20 0.54 -2.33 9.75
CA PRO A 20 0.09 -1.41 10.78
C PRO A 20 -1.39 -1.07 10.66
N LYS A 21 -2.08 -0.89 11.80
CA LYS A 21 -3.47 -0.41 11.85
C LYS A 21 -3.67 0.87 11.04
N LYS A 22 -2.67 1.77 11.05
CA LYS A 22 -2.73 3.01 10.28
C LYS A 22 -2.83 2.79 8.77
N ALA A 23 -2.23 1.72 8.24
CA ALA A 23 -2.37 1.38 6.82
C ALA A 23 -3.81 0.97 6.47
N ILE A 24 -4.47 0.22 7.37
CA ILE A 24 -5.90 -0.14 7.25
C ILE A 24 -6.76 1.12 7.26
N GLU A 25 -6.54 2.01 8.23
CA GLU A 25 -7.29 3.27 8.37
C GLU A 25 -7.15 4.17 7.14
N ASN A 26 -5.92 4.32 6.61
CA ASN A 26 -5.66 5.09 5.40
C ASN A 26 -6.44 4.52 4.19
N ALA A 27 -6.44 3.20 4.01
CA ALA A 27 -7.18 2.54 2.94
C ALA A 27 -8.71 2.67 3.12
N LYS A 28 -9.21 2.60 4.36
CA LYS A 28 -10.62 2.85 4.68
C LYS A 28 -11.03 4.28 4.33
N GLN A 29 -10.22 5.28 4.69
CA GLN A 29 -10.48 6.68 4.33
C GLN A 29 -10.64 6.88 2.82
N VAL A 30 -9.77 6.23 2.03
CA VAL A 30 -9.84 6.28 0.56
C VAL A 30 -11.10 5.61 0.03
N LYS A 31 -11.53 4.50 0.62
CA LYS A 31 -12.80 3.85 0.29
C LYS A 31 -14.00 4.74 0.63
N GLU A 32 -14.00 5.38 1.80
CA GLU A 32 -15.04 6.33 2.19
C GLU A 32 -15.14 7.51 1.21
N TRP A 33 -14.00 8.06 0.76
CA TRP A 33 -14.01 9.09 -0.27
C TRP A 33 -14.58 8.58 -1.59
N LYS A 34 -14.19 7.37 -2.03
CA LYS A 34 -14.73 6.78 -3.26
C LYS A 34 -16.23 6.55 -3.17
N ASP A 35 -16.71 6.07 -2.02
CA ASP A 35 -18.13 5.78 -1.79
C ASP A 35 -18.95 7.07 -1.67
N LYS A 36 -18.40 8.13 -1.06
CA LYS A 36 -19.07 9.43 -0.88
C LYS A 36 -19.09 10.29 -2.14
N TYR A 37 -17.99 10.36 -2.88
CA TYR A 37 -17.80 11.29 -4.00
C TYR A 37 -17.78 10.62 -5.37
N GLY A 38 -17.90 9.29 -5.42
CA GLY A 38 -18.10 8.53 -6.65
C GLY A 38 -17.04 8.81 -7.72
N ASP A 39 -17.48 9.32 -8.86
CA ASP A 39 -16.65 9.52 -10.05
C ASP A 39 -15.64 10.66 -9.92
N GLU A 40 -15.73 11.50 -8.88
CA GLU A 40 -14.69 12.50 -8.60
C GLU A 40 -13.37 11.85 -8.15
N VAL A 41 -13.40 10.62 -7.63
CA VAL A 41 -12.22 9.91 -7.13
C VAL A 41 -11.68 8.96 -8.20
N THR A 42 -10.66 9.43 -8.93
CA THR A 42 -10.08 8.76 -10.12
C THR A 42 -8.62 8.32 -9.93
N ALA A 43 -8.13 8.33 -8.69
CA ALA A 43 -6.71 8.29 -8.35
C ALA A 43 -5.91 7.06 -8.82
N MET A 44 -6.53 5.88 -8.92
CA MET A 44 -5.81 4.61 -9.07
C MET A 44 -6.33 3.76 -10.24
N THR A 45 -5.45 2.91 -10.75
CA THR A 45 -5.82 1.80 -11.65
C THR A 45 -6.54 0.68 -10.88
N PRO A 46 -7.16 -0.31 -11.55
CA PRO A 46 -7.79 -1.44 -10.88
C PRO A 46 -6.87 -2.15 -9.87
N THR A 47 -5.57 -2.27 -10.16
CA THR A 47 -4.59 -2.85 -9.23
C THR A 47 -4.46 -2.06 -7.93
N GLY A 48 -4.46 -0.73 -8.00
CA GLY A 48 -4.41 0.13 -6.80
C GLY A 48 -5.71 0.05 -5.99
N TRP A 49 -6.86 0.01 -6.66
CA TRP A 49 -8.15 -0.18 -5.99
C TRP A 49 -8.28 -1.55 -5.33
N ALA A 50 -7.80 -2.61 -5.99
CA ALA A 50 -7.75 -3.94 -5.39
C ALA A 50 -6.90 -3.92 -4.12
N ARG A 51 -5.69 -3.34 -4.16
CA ARG A 51 -4.82 -3.18 -2.98
C ARG A 51 -5.51 -2.43 -1.85
N THR A 52 -6.14 -1.31 -2.17
CA THR A 52 -6.89 -0.49 -1.20
C THR A 52 -7.99 -1.31 -0.53
N ASN A 53 -8.74 -2.09 -1.30
CA ASN A 53 -9.81 -2.94 -0.76
C ASN A 53 -9.29 -4.07 0.14
N GLN A 54 -8.16 -4.70 -0.20
CA GLN A 54 -7.56 -5.73 0.65
C GLN A 54 -7.10 -5.13 1.99
N LEU A 55 -6.40 -3.99 1.95
CA LEU A 55 -5.91 -3.31 3.15
C LEU A 55 -7.06 -2.80 4.02
N SER A 56 -8.12 -2.21 3.44
CA SER A 56 -9.24 -1.66 4.20
C SER A 56 -10.00 -2.73 4.99
N LYS A 57 -9.98 -3.98 4.51
CA LYS A 57 -10.60 -5.13 5.16
C LYS A 57 -9.68 -5.89 6.13
N GLY A 58 -8.39 -5.56 6.19
CA GLY A 58 -7.45 -6.35 6.99
C GLY A 58 -7.16 -7.73 6.39
N GLU A 59 -7.35 -7.91 5.08
CA GLU A 59 -7.10 -9.19 4.41
C GLU A 59 -5.60 -9.55 4.40
N ALA A 60 -5.30 -10.85 4.35
CA ALA A 60 -3.93 -11.31 4.14
C ALA A 60 -3.40 -10.89 2.77
N ILE A 61 -2.15 -10.44 2.72
CA ILE A 61 -1.48 -9.98 1.49
C ILE A 61 -0.23 -10.78 1.20
N SER A 62 0.03 -11.08 -0.08
CA SER A 62 1.22 -11.85 -0.48
C SER A 62 2.52 -11.09 -0.23
N THR A 63 3.65 -11.79 -0.11
CA THR A 63 4.97 -11.13 -0.06
C THR A 63 5.23 -10.28 -1.31
N GLU A 64 4.82 -10.75 -2.50
CA GLU A 64 4.88 -9.96 -3.74
C GLU A 64 4.14 -8.63 -3.59
N THR A 65 2.98 -8.64 -2.94
CA THR A 65 2.26 -7.43 -2.61
C THR A 65 3.07 -6.52 -1.70
N VAL A 66 3.64 -7.05 -0.62
CA VAL A 66 4.45 -6.27 0.31
C VAL A 66 5.62 -5.62 -0.45
N GLN A 67 6.23 -6.33 -1.39
CA GLN A 67 7.27 -5.77 -2.27
C GLN A 67 6.74 -4.62 -3.14
N ARG A 68 5.53 -4.73 -3.70
CA ARG A 68 4.89 -3.63 -4.45
C ARG A 68 4.59 -2.41 -3.56
N MET A 69 4.14 -2.63 -2.33
CA MET A 69 3.95 -1.56 -1.33
C MET A 69 5.27 -0.87 -1.01
N ALA A 70 6.34 -1.63 -0.75
CA ALA A 70 7.66 -1.08 -0.51
C ALA A 70 8.16 -0.22 -1.68
N ASN A 71 7.98 -0.70 -2.92
CA ASN A 71 8.34 0.02 -4.13
C ASN A 71 7.50 1.30 -4.36
N PHE A 72 6.37 1.45 -3.67
CA PHE A 72 5.54 2.66 -3.74
C PHE A 72 6.22 3.88 -3.09
N ILE A 73 7.29 3.68 -2.32
CA ILE A 73 8.12 4.76 -1.76
C ILE A 73 8.60 5.79 -2.79
N ARG A 74 8.72 5.40 -4.07
CA ARG A 74 9.04 6.34 -5.17
C ARG A 74 8.04 7.50 -5.30
N HIS A 75 6.84 7.35 -4.72
CA HIS A 75 5.78 8.35 -4.69
C HIS A 75 5.72 9.15 -3.37
N LYS A 76 6.77 9.12 -2.55
CA LYS A 76 6.83 9.78 -1.23
C LYS A 76 6.40 11.25 -1.22
N LYS A 77 6.60 11.97 -2.32
CA LYS A 77 6.14 13.37 -2.45
C LYS A 77 4.62 13.54 -2.26
N ASN A 78 3.84 12.48 -2.52
CA ASN A 78 2.39 12.44 -2.37
C ASN A 78 1.94 12.12 -0.92
N SER A 79 2.89 11.94 0.00
CA SER A 79 2.57 11.66 1.42
C SER A 79 1.86 12.82 2.12
N LYS A 80 1.96 14.01 1.54
CA LYS A 80 1.26 15.21 1.99
C LYS A 80 0.32 15.66 0.89
N ILE A 81 -0.84 16.14 1.31
CA ILE A 81 -1.81 16.77 0.43
C ILE A 81 -1.25 18.05 -0.19
N SER A 82 -1.53 18.27 -1.47
CA SER A 82 -1.24 19.55 -2.13
C SER A 82 -2.08 20.68 -1.51
N PRO A 83 -1.54 21.89 -1.31
CA PRO A 83 -2.31 23.03 -0.77
C PRO A 83 -3.59 23.32 -1.55
N GLU A 84 -3.59 23.08 -2.86
CA GLU A 84 -4.75 23.31 -3.74
C GLU A 84 -5.94 22.38 -3.42
N TYR A 85 -5.68 21.20 -2.86
CA TYR A 85 -6.70 20.18 -2.55
C TYR A 85 -7.02 20.11 -1.06
N LYS A 86 -6.52 21.04 -0.23
CA LYS A 86 -6.69 21.00 1.23
C LYS A 86 -8.14 20.79 1.66
N ASP A 87 -9.09 21.45 0.99
CA ASP A 87 -10.52 21.35 1.28
C ASP A 87 -11.23 20.23 0.48
N THR A 88 -10.54 19.66 -0.51
CA THR A 88 -11.05 18.58 -1.37
C THR A 88 -10.03 17.43 -1.52
N PRO A 89 -9.59 16.80 -0.41
CA PRO A 89 -8.50 15.83 -0.41
C PRO A 89 -8.70 14.63 -1.35
N TRP A 90 -9.96 14.26 -1.59
CA TRP A 90 -10.32 13.16 -2.49
C TRP A 90 -10.01 13.43 -3.98
N LYS A 91 -9.71 14.70 -4.33
CA LYS A 91 -9.30 15.12 -5.68
C LYS A 91 -7.79 15.08 -5.90
N ASP A 92 -7.00 15.01 -4.82
CA ASP A 92 -5.56 14.85 -4.93
C ASP A 92 -5.23 13.39 -5.26
N ASN A 93 -5.18 13.07 -6.55
CA ASN A 93 -4.93 11.72 -7.04
C ASN A 93 -3.62 11.13 -6.50
N GLY A 94 -2.61 11.96 -6.27
CA GLY A 94 -1.35 11.54 -5.67
C GLY A 94 -1.56 11.10 -4.22
N HIS A 95 -2.17 11.95 -3.42
CA HIS A 95 -2.41 11.71 -2.00
C HIS A 95 -3.37 10.54 -1.76
N VAL A 96 -4.46 10.47 -2.52
CA VAL A 96 -5.42 9.35 -2.47
C VAL A 96 -4.72 8.03 -2.79
N SER A 97 -3.86 8.01 -3.82
CA SER A 97 -3.07 6.81 -4.14
C SER A 97 -2.09 6.45 -3.01
N TRP A 98 -1.43 7.44 -2.41
CA TRP A 98 -0.53 7.20 -1.28
C TRP A 98 -1.23 6.52 -0.11
N LEU A 99 -2.39 7.05 0.29
CA LEU A 99 -3.20 6.48 1.36
C LEU A 99 -3.76 5.10 1.00
N GLY A 100 -4.21 4.91 -0.24
CA GLY A 100 -4.78 3.64 -0.72
C GLY A 100 -3.77 2.49 -0.71
N TRP A 101 -2.48 2.80 -0.90
CA TRP A 101 -1.37 1.86 -0.76
C TRP A 101 -0.85 1.70 0.68
N GLY A 102 -1.57 2.24 1.67
CA GLY A 102 -1.28 2.08 3.10
C GLY A 102 -0.60 3.29 3.76
N GLY A 103 -0.35 4.36 3.00
CA GLY A 103 0.30 5.57 3.51
C GLY A 103 1.73 5.34 4.00
N THR A 104 2.25 6.30 4.76
CA THR A 104 3.65 6.28 5.20
C THR A 104 3.95 5.08 6.09
N GLU A 105 3.04 4.76 7.00
CA GLU A 105 3.17 3.67 7.96
C GLU A 105 3.16 2.31 7.26
N GLY A 106 2.22 2.09 6.33
CA GLY A 106 2.14 0.85 5.55
C GLY A 106 3.34 0.65 4.64
N ILE A 107 3.78 1.70 3.95
CA ILE A 107 4.92 1.63 3.02
C ILE A 107 6.23 1.40 3.79
N GLN A 108 6.43 2.07 4.93
CA GLN A 108 7.64 1.87 5.74
C GLN A 108 7.69 0.45 6.32
N TRP A 109 6.58 -0.04 6.88
CA TRP A 109 6.47 -1.44 7.31
C TRP A 109 6.82 -2.42 6.19
N ALA A 110 6.32 -2.16 4.98
CA ALA A 110 6.57 -3.04 3.84
C ALA A 110 8.06 -3.06 3.45
N ILE A 111 8.74 -1.92 3.48
CA ILE A 111 10.19 -1.83 3.23
C ILE A 111 10.95 -2.69 4.24
N ASP A 112 10.63 -2.56 5.52
CA ASP A 112 11.35 -3.24 6.58
C ASP A 112 11.04 -4.74 6.59
N LYS A 113 9.81 -5.13 6.29
CA LYS A 113 9.41 -6.54 6.10
C LYS A 113 10.20 -7.20 4.97
N ILE A 114 10.35 -6.53 3.83
CA ILE A 114 11.11 -7.07 2.69
C ILE A 114 12.60 -7.20 3.03
N LYS A 115 13.18 -6.24 3.75
CA LYS A 115 14.57 -6.36 4.23
C LYS A 115 14.74 -7.58 5.14
N GLN A 116 13.79 -7.80 6.05
CA GLN A 116 13.79 -8.95 6.95
C GLN A 116 13.74 -10.27 6.16
N ILE A 117 12.79 -10.40 5.23
CA ILE A 117 12.64 -11.61 4.40
C ILE A 117 13.90 -11.91 3.59
N LYS A 118 14.56 -10.87 3.04
CA LYS A 118 15.82 -11.03 2.31
C LYS A 118 16.93 -11.54 3.21
N LYS A 119 17.06 -10.98 4.41
CA LYS A 119 18.04 -11.41 5.41
C LYS A 119 17.81 -12.85 5.87
N ASP A 120 16.55 -13.27 6.00
CA ASP A 120 16.20 -14.63 6.42
C ASP A 120 16.43 -15.67 5.31
N ALA A 121 16.60 -15.23 4.05
CA ALA A 121 16.89 -16.08 2.90
C ALA A 121 18.39 -16.18 2.57
N GLU A 122 19.24 -15.39 3.24
CA GLU A 122 20.71 -15.43 3.15
C GLU A 122 21.29 -16.54 4.03
#